data_AF-A0A521YAB3-F1
#
_entry.id   AF-A0A521YAB3-F1
#
_cell.length_a   1.000
_cell.length_b   1.000
_cell.length_c   1.000
_cell.angle_alpha   90.00
_cell.angle_beta   90.00
_cell.angle_gamma   90.00
#
_symmetry.space_group_name_H-M   'P 1'
#
loop_
_entity.id
_entity.type
_entity.pdbx_description
1 polymer ?
#
loop_
_entity_poly.entity_id
_entity_poly.type
_entity_poly.pdbx_seq_one_letter_code
_entity_poly.pdbx_strand_id
1 'polypeptide(L)'
;ALRKQLSHQYLVSDWTRTNEAWFAAVRLEKVMMLIILTLIVAVAAFNLVSTLVMTVTDKRADIAILRTLGATPRSIMSLFMIQGSLAGIAGTVGGVGLGLLISYNIGHIVELIEKLIGRQLIPSSVYLISNVPSDVQAADVAIIAVISLILAFVATLYPSARAARVQPAEALRYE
;
A
#
# COMPACT_ATOMS: atom_id res chain seq x y z
N ALA A 1 -4.97 34.68 14.59
CA ALA A 1 -4.49 35.41 15.79
C ALA A 1 -4.18 36.89 15.48
N LEU A 2 -3.43 37.20 14.43
CA LEU A 2 -3.05 38.59 14.02
C LEU A 2 -4.21 39.57 13.79
N ARG A 3 -5.35 39.12 13.25
CA ARG A 3 -6.54 39.97 13.02
C ARG A 3 -7.15 40.57 14.30
N LYS A 4 -6.88 39.99 15.48
CA LYS A 4 -7.35 40.53 16.78
C LYS A 4 -6.43 41.60 17.36
N GLN A 5 -5.21 41.76 16.85
CA GLN A 5 -4.20 42.71 17.37
C GLN A 5 -4.07 44.00 16.54
N LEU A 6 -4.60 44.04 15.30
CA LEU A 6 -4.54 45.21 14.42
C LEU A 6 -5.88 45.97 14.43
N SER A 7 -5.81 47.31 14.53
CA SER A 7 -6.95 48.23 14.58
C SER A 7 -7.79 48.19 13.30
N HIS A 8 -9.03 48.69 13.37
CA HIS A 8 -10.08 48.63 12.31
C HIS A 8 -9.72 49.28 10.95
N GLN A 9 -8.49 49.77 10.77
CA GLN A 9 -8.01 50.43 9.56
C GLN A 9 -7.16 49.51 8.65
N TYR A 10 -6.87 48.27 9.06
CA TYR A 10 -6.12 47.31 8.25
C TYR A 10 -6.97 46.10 7.83
N LEU A 11 -7.07 45.85 6.53
CA LEU A 11 -7.68 44.64 5.96
C LEU A 11 -6.65 43.51 5.95
N VAL A 12 -6.80 42.56 6.88
CA VAL A 12 -6.00 41.32 6.89
C VAL A 12 -6.64 40.33 5.93
N SER A 13 -6.07 40.17 4.74
CA SER A 13 -6.46 39.14 3.77
C SER A 13 -5.57 37.90 3.93
N ASP A 14 -6.19 36.75 4.16
CA ASP A 14 -5.50 35.45 4.15
C ASP A 14 -5.33 34.99 2.70
N TRP A 15 -4.10 34.76 2.25
CA TRP A 15 -3.82 34.34 0.85
C TRP A 15 -4.50 33.02 0.46
N THR A 16 -4.80 32.17 1.47
CA THR A 16 -5.60 30.95 1.33
C THR A 16 -7.06 31.22 0.97
N ARG A 17 -7.62 32.38 1.38
CA ARG A 17 -8.99 32.81 1.04
C ARG A 17 -9.08 33.49 -0.33
N THR A 18 -7.98 34.10 -0.80
CA THR A 18 -7.95 34.73 -2.13
C THR A 18 -7.85 33.69 -3.25
N ASN A 19 -7.32 32.49 -2.97
CA ASN A 19 -7.12 31.41 -3.94
C ASN A 19 -7.92 30.15 -3.61
N GLU A 20 -9.13 30.29 -3.05
CA GLU A 20 -9.96 29.15 -2.61
C GLU A 20 -10.18 28.10 -3.72
N ALA A 21 -10.35 28.53 -4.97
CA ALA A 21 -10.50 27.61 -6.11
C ALA A 21 -9.26 26.72 -6.34
N TRP A 22 -8.06 27.28 -6.19
CA TRP A 22 -6.80 26.53 -6.35
C TRP A 22 -6.58 25.55 -5.19
N PHE A 23 -6.85 25.97 -3.95
CA PHE A 23 -6.81 25.08 -2.79
C PHE A 23 -7.87 23.97 -2.85
N ALA A 24 -9.07 24.27 -3.36
CA ALA A 24 -10.10 23.28 -3.60
C ALA A 24 -9.68 22.27 -4.67
N ALA A 25 -9.05 22.72 -5.76
CA ALA A 25 -8.50 21.86 -6.81
C ALA A 25 -7.42 20.92 -6.28
N VAL A 26 -6.42 21.43 -5.54
CA VAL A 26 -5.36 20.60 -4.93
C VAL A 26 -5.94 19.60 -3.92
N ARG A 27 -6.95 20.01 -3.14
CA ARG A 27 -7.62 19.09 -2.22
C ARG A 27 -8.35 17.98 -2.97
N LEU A 28 -9.07 18.31 -4.04
CA LEU A 28 -9.77 17.33 -4.87
C LEU A 28 -8.79 16.33 -5.48
N GLU A 29 -7.67 16.81 -6.01
CA GLU A 29 -6.60 15.97 -6.55
C GLU A 29 -6.02 15.02 -5.50
N LYS A 30 -5.72 15.50 -4.29
CA LYS A 30 -5.27 14.65 -3.18
C LYS A 30 -6.29 13.57 -2.80
N VAL A 31 -7.58 13.91 -2.79
CA VAL A 31 -8.65 12.93 -2.53
C VAL A 31 -8.70 11.86 -3.62
N MET A 32 -8.56 12.24 -4.89
CA MET A 32 -8.51 11.28 -6.01
C MET A 32 -7.32 10.33 -5.89
N MET A 33 -6.12 10.85 -5.58
CA MET A 33 -4.94 10.01 -5.34
C MET A 33 -5.15 9.02 -4.19
N LEU A 34 -5.77 9.45 -3.09
CA LEU A 34 -6.10 8.59 -1.96
C LEU A 34 -7.05 7.46 -2.36
N ILE A 35 -8.08 7.76 -3.17
CA ILE A 35 -9.03 6.75 -3.66
C ILE A 35 -8.30 5.70 -4.52
N ILE A 36 -7.49 6.14 -5.48
CA ILE A 36 -6.74 5.25 -6.37
C ILE A 36 -5.77 4.37 -5.56
N LEU A 37 -4.98 4.97 -4.67
CA LEU A 37 -4.04 4.24 -3.82
C LEU A 37 -4.75 3.18 -2.97
N THR A 38 -5.88 3.54 -2.36
CA THR A 38 -6.69 2.62 -1.54
C THR A 38 -7.20 1.45 -2.37
N LEU A 39 -7.65 1.69 -3.61
CA LEU A 39 -8.13 0.63 -4.50
C LEU A 39 -7.02 -0.34 -4.90
N ILE A 40 -5.82 0.17 -5.22
CA ILE A 40 -4.64 -0.66 -5.53
C ILE A 40 -4.29 -1.56 -4.34
N VAL A 41 -4.25 -0.98 -3.14
CA VAL A 41 -3.96 -1.72 -1.90
C VAL A 41 -5.05 -2.77 -1.63
N ALA A 42 -6.33 -2.45 -1.86
CA ALA A 42 -7.43 -3.39 -1.70
C ALA A 42 -7.32 -4.58 -2.65
N VAL A 43 -6.99 -4.36 -3.93
CA VAL A 43 -6.75 -5.42 -4.92
C VAL A 43 -5.56 -6.29 -4.50
N ALA A 44 -4.47 -5.68 -4.03
CA ALA A 44 -3.30 -6.42 -3.54
C ALA A 44 -3.64 -7.30 -2.33
N ALA A 45 -4.39 -6.78 -1.37
CA ALA A 45 -4.85 -7.53 -0.20
C ALA A 45 -5.75 -8.71 -0.62
N PHE A 46 -6.66 -8.50 -1.58
CA PHE A 46 -7.51 -9.58 -2.10
C PHE A 46 -6.69 -10.69 -2.79
N ASN A 47 -5.66 -10.32 -3.56
CA ASN A 47 -4.73 -11.29 -4.15
C ASN A 47 -4.01 -12.10 -3.07
N LEU A 48 -3.53 -11.44 -2.00
CA LEU A 48 -2.90 -12.13 -0.88
C LEU A 48 -3.84 -13.16 -0.24
N VAL A 49 -5.10 -12.79 0.01
CA VAL A 49 -6.12 -13.73 0.53
C VAL A 49 -6.30 -14.90 -0.42
N SER A 50 -6.43 -14.63 -1.73
CA SER A 50 -6.66 -15.65 -2.75
C SER A 50 -5.51 -16.66 -2.81
N THR A 51 -4.27 -16.18 -2.79
CA THR A 51 -3.07 -17.03 -2.77
C THR A 51 -2.99 -17.86 -1.49
N LEU A 52 -3.27 -17.28 -0.32
CA LEU A 52 -3.26 -18.01 0.95
C LEU A 52 -4.35 -19.08 0.99
N VAL A 53 -5.57 -18.77 0.55
CA VAL A 53 -6.67 -19.75 0.46
C VAL A 53 -6.28 -20.90 -0.48
N MET A 54 -5.73 -20.59 -1.65
CA MET A 54 -5.28 -21.60 -2.61
C MET A 54 -4.17 -22.48 -2.03
N THR A 55 -3.19 -21.87 -1.36
CA THR A 55 -2.11 -22.61 -0.68
C THR A 55 -2.66 -23.57 0.38
N VAL A 56 -3.64 -23.13 1.15
CA VAL A 56 -4.32 -23.98 2.16
C VAL A 56 -5.05 -25.14 1.49
N THR A 57 -5.72 -24.90 0.36
CA THR A 57 -6.44 -25.97 -0.36
C THR A 57 -5.50 -26.99 -0.99
N ASP A 58 -4.38 -26.53 -1.56
CA ASP A 58 -3.38 -27.40 -2.18
C ASP A 58 -2.63 -28.24 -1.14
N LYS A 59 -2.52 -27.74 0.09
CA LYS A 59 -1.83 -28.39 1.22
C LYS A 59 -2.75 -29.16 2.16
N ARG A 60 -3.99 -29.47 1.77
CA ARG A 60 -4.97 -30.17 2.62
C ARG A 60 -4.50 -31.55 3.09
N ALA A 61 -3.86 -32.33 2.22
CA ALA A 61 -3.33 -33.65 2.56
C ALA A 61 -2.22 -33.56 3.63
N ASP A 62 -1.24 -32.66 3.42
CA ASP A 62 -0.17 -32.38 4.38
C ASP A 62 -0.72 -31.94 5.76
N ILE A 63 -1.74 -31.07 5.76
CA ILE A 63 -2.45 -30.62 6.98
C ILE A 63 -3.13 -31.82 7.68
N ALA A 64 -3.77 -32.71 6.93
CA ALA A 64 -4.41 -33.90 7.50
C ALA A 64 -3.40 -34.84 8.16
N ILE A 65 -2.24 -35.06 7.54
CA ILE A 65 -1.15 -35.86 8.12
C ILE A 65 -0.61 -35.20 9.39
N LEU A 66 -0.35 -33.89 9.38
CA LEU A 66 0.08 -33.18 10.58
C LEU A 66 -0.95 -33.31 11.72
N ARG A 67 -2.23 -33.25 11.39
CA ARG A 67 -3.32 -33.45 12.36
C ARG A 67 -3.38 -34.87 12.92
N THR A 68 -3.10 -35.90 12.13
CA THR A 68 -3.05 -37.29 12.64
C THR A 68 -1.82 -37.53 13.51
N LEU A 69 -0.73 -36.81 13.27
CA LEU A 69 0.46 -36.76 14.14
C LEU A 69 0.26 -35.94 15.42
N GLY A 70 -0.93 -35.36 15.65
CA GLY A 70 -1.28 -34.65 16.88
C GLY A 70 -1.16 -33.11 16.80
N ALA A 71 -0.94 -32.53 15.61
CA ALA A 71 -0.93 -31.08 15.47
C ALA A 71 -2.30 -30.48 15.81
N THR A 72 -2.29 -29.47 16.69
CA THR A 72 -3.52 -28.78 17.08
C THR A 72 -3.96 -27.80 15.99
N PRO A 73 -5.27 -27.52 15.85
CA PRO A 73 -5.78 -26.48 14.93
C PRO A 73 -5.11 -25.11 15.10
N ARG A 74 -4.71 -24.76 16.34
CA ARG A 74 -3.98 -23.53 16.64
C ARG A 74 -2.58 -23.52 16.03
N SER A 75 -1.88 -24.66 16.04
CA SER A 75 -0.55 -24.78 15.42
C SER A 75 -0.62 -24.59 13.90
N ILE A 76 -1.68 -25.10 13.27
CA ILE A 76 -1.91 -24.91 11.83
C ILE A 76 -2.25 -23.46 11.53
N MET A 77 -3.12 -22.84 12.32
CA MET A 77 -3.44 -21.42 12.22
C MET A 77 -2.17 -20.55 12.33
N SER A 78 -1.29 -20.82 13.30
CA SER A 78 -0.05 -20.05 13.48
C SER A 78 0.89 -20.20 12.30
N LEU A 79 0.97 -21.37 11.67
CA LEU A 79 1.84 -21.61 10.51
C LEU A 79 1.42 -20.73 9.32
N PHE A 80 0.13 -20.70 9.00
CA PHE A 80 -0.40 -19.82 7.94
C PHE A 80 -0.36 -18.34 8.31
N MET A 81 -0.57 -17.99 9.58
CA MET A 81 -0.39 -16.61 10.06
C MET A 81 1.05 -16.12 9.88
N ILE A 82 2.04 -16.94 10.22
CA ILE A 82 3.46 -16.61 10.01
C ILE A 82 3.75 -16.48 8.52
N GLN A 83 3.27 -17.41 7.69
CA GLN A 83 3.48 -17.37 6.24
C GLN A 83 2.92 -16.08 5.62
N GLY A 84 1.66 -15.72 5.92
CA GLY A 84 1.06 -14.50 5.39
C GLY A 84 1.68 -13.22 5.96
N SER A 85 2.08 -13.22 7.23
CA SER A 85 2.81 -12.10 7.83
C SER A 85 4.18 -11.90 7.18
N LEU A 86 4.91 -12.99 6.91
CA LEU A 86 6.21 -12.95 6.25
C LEU A 86 6.08 -12.41 4.83
N ALA A 87 5.06 -12.87 4.09
CA ALA A 87 4.74 -12.36 2.75
C ALA A 87 4.38 -10.86 2.79
N GLY A 88 3.58 -10.43 3.77
CA GLY A 88 3.22 -9.02 3.97
C GLY A 88 4.42 -8.13 4.30
N ILE A 89 5.32 -8.60 5.17
CA ILE A 89 6.56 -7.88 5.52
C ILE A 89 7.49 -7.80 4.31
N ALA A 90 7.76 -8.92 3.63
CA ALA A 90 8.61 -8.94 2.45
C ALA A 90 8.05 -8.04 1.33
N GLY A 91 6.73 -8.08 1.10
CA GLY A 91 6.06 -7.20 0.16
C GLY A 91 6.16 -5.72 0.54
N THR A 92 6.00 -5.39 1.82
CA THR A 92 6.12 -4.00 2.31
C THR A 92 7.55 -3.49 2.18
N VAL A 93 8.55 -4.27 2.62
CA VAL A 93 9.97 -3.91 2.52
C VAL A 93 10.39 -3.75 1.05
N GLY A 94 10.01 -4.71 0.19
CA GLY A 94 10.28 -4.64 -1.24
C GLY A 94 9.57 -3.46 -1.91
N GLY A 95 8.30 -3.23 -1.58
CA GLY A 95 7.50 -2.12 -2.12
C GLY A 95 8.03 -0.75 -1.70
N VAL A 96 8.35 -0.56 -0.42
CA VAL A 96 8.95 0.69 0.08
C VAL A 96 10.34 0.89 -0.53
N GLY A 97 11.18 -0.15 -0.56
CA GLY A 97 12.51 -0.07 -1.15
C GLY A 97 12.48 0.32 -2.63
N LEU A 98 11.64 -0.35 -3.43
CA LEU A 98 11.45 -0.02 -4.84
C LEU A 98 10.81 1.37 -5.03
N GLY A 99 9.82 1.73 -4.21
CA GLY A 99 9.17 3.04 -4.28
C GLY A 99 10.12 4.19 -3.96
N LEU A 100 10.99 4.03 -2.97
CA LEU A 100 12.05 4.98 -2.64
C LEU A 100 13.08 5.07 -3.76
N LEU A 101 13.52 3.92 -4.30
CA LEU A 101 14.47 3.88 -5.40
C LEU A 101 13.93 4.62 -6.63
N ILE A 102 12.67 4.39 -7.00
CA ILE A 102 12.01 5.09 -8.10
C ILE A 102 11.88 6.59 -7.79
N SER A 103 11.47 6.95 -6.58
CA SER A 103 11.29 8.36 -6.19
C SER A 103 12.59 9.15 -6.28
N TYR A 104 13.71 8.60 -5.79
CA TYR A 104 15.02 9.26 -5.89
C TYR A 104 15.58 9.32 -7.31
N ASN A 105 15.23 8.34 -8.15
CA ASN A 105 15.72 8.26 -9.53
C ASN A 105 14.73 8.84 -10.56
N ILE A 106 13.70 9.55 -10.11
CA ILE A 106 12.62 10.01 -11.01
C ILE A 106 13.13 10.91 -12.13
N GLY A 107 14.12 11.77 -11.84
CA GLY A 107 14.76 12.61 -12.86
C GLY A 107 15.40 11.78 -13.99
N HIS A 108 16.18 10.76 -13.64
CA HIS A 108 16.83 9.87 -14.62
C HIS A 108 15.80 9.03 -15.40
N ILE A 109 14.73 8.57 -14.75
CA ILE A 109 13.67 7.80 -15.41
C ILE A 109 12.95 8.68 -16.45
N VAL A 110 12.63 9.91 -16.10
CA VAL A 110 11.99 10.88 -17.01
C VAL A 110 12.89 11.15 -18.21
N GLU A 111 14.18 11.45 -18.02
CA GLU A 111 15.14 11.66 -19.10
C GLU A 111 15.27 10.44 -20.04
N LEU A 112 15.25 9.23 -19.48
CA LEU A 112 15.34 7.99 -20.27
C LEU A 112 14.09 7.80 -21.13
N ILE A 113 12.90 8.05 -20.56
CA ILE A 113 11.63 7.99 -21.28
C ILE A 113 11.58 9.05 -22.39
N GLU A 114 12.03 10.27 -22.13
CA GLU A 114 12.09 11.34 -23.14
C GLU A 114 13.02 10.98 -24.30
N LYS A 115 14.18 10.36 -24.03
CA LYS A 115 15.09 9.85 -25.07
C LYS A 115 14.47 8.73 -25.91
N LEU A 116 13.68 7.85 -25.29
CA LEU A 116 13.00 6.74 -25.96
C LEU A 116 11.82 7.20 -26.83
N ILE A 117 11.05 8.19 -26.36
CA ILE A 117 9.84 8.69 -27.05
C ILE A 117 10.19 9.79 -28.07
N GLY A 118 11.37 10.40 -27.99
CA GLY A 118 11.82 11.43 -28.93
C GLY A 118 11.04 12.75 -28.85
N ARG A 119 10.27 12.96 -27.78
CA ARG A 119 9.56 14.20 -27.46
C ARG A 119 9.87 14.61 -26.02
N GLN A 120 10.12 15.90 -25.81
CA GLN A 120 10.19 16.48 -24.46
C GLN A 120 8.79 16.45 -23.85
N LEU A 121 8.62 15.65 -22.79
CA LEU A 121 7.36 15.56 -22.05
C LEU A 121 7.20 16.79 -21.14
N ILE A 122 8.31 17.41 -20.73
CA ILE A 122 8.35 18.63 -19.94
C ILE A 122 9.17 19.69 -20.71
N PRO A 123 8.54 20.53 -21.56
CA PRO A 123 9.25 21.66 -22.17
C PRO A 123 9.73 22.61 -21.07
N SER A 124 11.04 22.69 -20.91
CA SER A 124 11.76 23.47 -19.88
C SER A 124 11.46 24.98 -19.93
N SER A 125 10.78 25.44 -20.99
CA SER A 125 10.40 26.83 -21.24
C SER A 125 9.05 27.24 -20.64
N VAL A 126 8.17 26.30 -20.27
CA VAL A 126 6.83 26.58 -19.72
C VAL A 126 6.71 26.16 -18.25
N TYR A 127 7.43 25.12 -17.83
CA TYR A 127 7.55 24.72 -16.43
C TYR A 127 8.95 25.08 -15.93
N LEU A 128 9.07 26.17 -15.17
CA LEU A 128 10.26 26.60 -14.39
C LEU A 128 10.63 25.60 -13.27
N ILE A 129 10.37 24.31 -13.47
CA ILE A 129 10.58 23.21 -12.53
C ILE A 129 11.62 22.30 -13.19
N SER A 130 12.89 22.69 -13.10
CA SER A 130 14.02 21.93 -13.67
C SER A 130 14.24 20.56 -13.02
N ASN A 131 13.56 20.27 -11.91
CA ASN A 131 13.48 18.98 -11.26
C ASN A 131 12.11 18.90 -10.60
N VAL A 132 11.34 17.83 -10.79
CA VAL A 132 10.25 17.50 -9.85
C VAL A 132 10.94 17.29 -8.51
N PRO A 133 10.80 18.18 -7.51
CA PRO A 133 11.45 17.94 -6.23
C PRO A 133 10.77 16.70 -5.65
N SER A 134 11.48 15.57 -5.66
CA SER A 134 11.02 14.36 -4.98
C SER A 134 11.19 14.59 -3.48
N ASP A 135 10.31 15.41 -2.90
CA ASP A 135 10.26 15.61 -1.46
C ASP A 135 9.53 14.42 -0.83
N VAL A 136 10.28 13.32 -0.69
CA VAL A 136 9.78 12.11 -0.07
C VAL A 136 9.68 12.36 1.43
N GLN A 137 8.47 12.65 1.88
CA GLN A 137 8.20 12.83 3.30
C GLN A 137 8.26 11.47 4.00
N ALA A 138 9.23 11.28 4.89
CA ALA A 138 9.39 10.05 5.67
C ALA A 138 8.11 9.70 6.47
N ALA A 139 7.32 10.70 6.87
CA ALA A 139 6.04 10.52 7.52
C ALA A 139 5.03 9.79 6.62
N ASP A 140 4.91 10.19 5.35
CA ASP A 140 3.98 9.56 4.40
C ASP A 140 4.39 8.11 4.11
N VAL A 141 5.71 7.87 3.94
CA VAL A 141 6.26 6.52 3.75
C VAL A 141 5.97 5.63 4.96
N ALA A 142 6.20 6.15 6.17
CA ALA A 142 5.94 5.41 7.41
C ALA A 142 4.45 5.08 7.58
N ILE A 143 3.55 6.03 7.31
CA ILE A 143 2.10 5.82 7.38
C ILE A 143 1.68 4.73 6.40
N ILE A 144 2.14 4.79 5.14
CA ILE A 144 1.80 3.80 4.11
C ILE A 144 2.34 2.41 4.49
N ALA A 145 3.57 2.32 4.99
CA ALA A 145 4.16 1.06 5.44
C ALA A 145 3.35 0.43 6.58
N VAL A 146 2.95 1.23 7.59
CA VAL A 146 2.15 0.75 8.72
C VAL A 146 0.77 0.28 8.27
N ILE A 147 0.07 1.06 7.43
CA ILE A 147 -1.24 0.68 6.89
C ILE A 147 -1.14 -0.62 6.08
N SER A 148 -0.11 -0.74 5.24
CA SER A 148 0.11 -1.93 4.41
C SER A 148 0.33 -3.18 5.25
N LEU A 149 1.14 -3.09 6.32
CA LEU A 149 1.35 -4.19 7.26
C LEU A 149 0.08 -4.58 8.01
N ILE A 150 -0.69 -3.61 8.49
CA ILE A 150 -1.97 -3.87 9.16
C ILE A 150 -2.93 -4.59 8.21
N LEU A 151 -3.06 -4.12 6.97
CA LEU A 151 -3.93 -4.73 5.98
C LEU A 151 -3.49 -6.15 5.61
N ALA A 152 -2.18 -6.38 5.44
CA ALA A 152 -1.65 -7.72 5.20
C ALA A 152 -1.96 -8.67 6.38
N PHE A 153 -1.81 -8.20 7.62
CA PHE A 153 -2.11 -8.98 8.80
C PHE A 153 -3.61 -9.32 8.91
N VAL A 154 -4.47 -8.33 8.68
CA VAL A 154 -5.93 -8.49 8.67
C VAL A 154 -6.38 -9.46 7.58
N ALA A 155 -5.81 -9.34 6.37
CA ALA A 155 -6.07 -10.24 5.26
C ALA A 155 -5.68 -11.70 5.59
N THR A 156 -4.64 -11.91 6.40
CA THR A 156 -4.14 -13.24 6.76
C THR A 156 -4.99 -13.97 7.81
N LEU A 157 -5.75 -13.23 8.63
CA LEU A 157 -6.60 -13.81 9.69
C LEU A 157 -7.70 -14.72 9.15
N TYR A 158 -8.36 -14.34 8.05
CA TYR A 158 -9.44 -15.13 7.46
C TYR A 158 -8.99 -16.50 6.93
N PRO A 159 -7.98 -16.61 6.03
CA PRO A 159 -7.53 -17.89 5.50
C PRO A 159 -6.89 -18.79 6.55
N SER A 160 -6.15 -18.22 7.51
CA SER A 160 -5.54 -19.01 8.60
C SER A 160 -6.59 -19.65 9.51
N ALA A 161 -7.66 -18.92 9.85
CA ALA A 161 -8.80 -19.47 10.58
C ALA A 161 -9.53 -20.56 9.78
N ARG A 162 -9.62 -20.41 8.45
CA ARG A 162 -10.20 -21.41 7.56
C ARG A 162 -9.35 -22.68 7.48
N ALA A 163 -8.03 -22.55 7.42
CA ALA A 163 -7.08 -23.67 7.41
C ALA A 163 -7.18 -24.55 8.67
N ALA A 164 -7.33 -23.91 9.84
CA ALA A 164 -7.46 -24.61 11.12
C ALA A 164 -8.73 -25.47 11.22
N ARG A 165 -9.76 -25.18 10.43
CA ARG A 165 -11.05 -25.88 10.43
C ARG A 165 -11.10 -27.06 9.44
N VAL A 166 -10.03 -27.33 8.69
CA VAL A 166 -9.98 -28.48 7.77
C VAL A 166 -10.06 -29.77 8.57
N GLN A 167 -11.06 -30.61 8.25
CA GLN A 167 -11.27 -31.89 8.91
C GLN A 167 -10.48 -33.00 8.19
N PRO A 168 -9.70 -33.82 8.91
CA PRO A 168 -8.81 -34.83 8.33
C PRO A 168 -9.58 -35.96 7.64
N ALA A 169 -10.80 -36.26 8.08
CA ALA A 169 -11.65 -37.31 7.52
C ALA A 169 -12.17 -36.98 6.11
N GLU A 170 -12.29 -35.71 5.74
CA GLU A 170 -12.68 -35.31 4.39
C GLU A 170 -11.47 -35.25 3.44
N ALA A 171 -10.28 -34.90 3.94
CA ALA A 171 -9.08 -34.76 3.10
C ALA A 171 -8.56 -36.11 2.58
N LEU A 172 -8.65 -37.19 3.37
CA LEU A 172 -8.22 -38.54 3.00
C LEU A 172 -9.25 -39.33 2.17
N ARG A 173 -10.46 -38.79 1.94
CA ARG A 173 -11.52 -39.46 1.17
C ARG A 173 -11.53 -39.10 -0.32
N TYR A 174 -10.68 -38.15 -0.72
CA TYR A 174 -10.57 -37.65 -2.10
C TYR A 174 -9.21 -37.97 -2.76
N GLU A 175 -8.38 -38.79 -2.10
CA GLU A 175 -7.37 -39.64 -2.76
C GLU A 175 -7.97 -41.04 -2.97
#